data_AF-A0A3C1Z7S0-F1
#
_entry.id   AF-A0A3C1Z7S0-F1
#
_cell.length_a   1.000
_cell.length_b   1.000
_cell.length_c   1.000
_cell.angle_alpha   90.00
_cell.angle_beta   90.00
_cell.angle_gamma   90.00
#
_symmetry.space_group_name_H-M   'P 1'
#
loop_
_entity.id
_entity.type
_entity.pdbx_description
1 polymer ?
#
loop_
_entity_poly.entity_id
_entity_poly.type
_entity_poly.pdbx_seq_one_letter_code
_entity_poly.pdbx_strand_id
1 'polypeptide(L)'
;MNAFILSLRDQKFGGAVTSGVLYKALPYWDVWWNDRLPDFKLLTRGQRLTVLLHGYNNGLDEGREKLVRFIGWLEQKGSTDLMLAVLWPGDSWTNALGTWAGALSYPSESRGADDSADNLLTWLVLHVDESARVAFVGHSLGCRVVMRAAQRMVRDVTVKKPILDRICLMAAAIDSDSLGRDEPISYRDAAMQADRIAVLASQEDRVLQAAYRVGDSIQSWWPFSGERSLRALGRYGPEGGPPEVLAKIESHMANPGRGIGHSDYLPQYPLPVPPQNQTTADSEQFVFEFLTRLPKPNWPAESP
;
A
#
# COMPACT_ATOMS: atom_id res chain seq x y z
N MET A 1 -0.92 5.63 21.28
CA MET A 1 -0.76 5.21 19.88
C MET A 1 0.05 3.93 19.85
N ASN A 2 -0.54 2.84 19.34
CA ASN A 2 0.11 1.56 19.09
C ASN A 2 0.74 1.57 17.68
N ALA A 3 1.55 2.58 17.40
CA ALA A 3 2.06 2.84 16.06
C ALA A 3 3.57 3.00 16.03
N PHE A 4 4.14 2.49 14.95
CA PHE A 4 5.55 2.53 14.64
C PHE A 4 5.74 3.05 13.23
N ILE A 5 6.93 3.58 12.96
CA ILE A 5 7.37 4.00 11.64
C ILE A 5 8.60 3.18 11.27
N LEU A 6 8.55 2.53 10.12
CA LEU A 6 9.69 1.92 9.47
C LEU A 6 10.15 2.82 8.33
N SER A 7 11.30 3.48 8.50
CA SER A 7 11.90 4.28 7.43
C SER A 7 12.87 3.42 6.61
N LEU A 8 12.50 3.10 5.38
CA LEU A 8 13.33 2.43 4.37
C LEU A 8 14.12 3.43 3.51
N ARG A 9 14.24 4.69 3.93
CA ARG A 9 14.92 5.77 3.21
C ARG A 9 16.05 6.34 4.06
N ASP A 10 17.11 6.82 3.39
CA ASP A 10 18.25 7.52 3.99
C ASP A 10 18.16 9.05 3.87
N GLN A 11 17.25 9.56 3.03
CA GLN A 11 17.08 10.97 2.73
C GLN A 11 15.62 11.44 2.83
N LYS A 12 15.45 12.76 2.97
CA LYS A 12 14.13 13.39 3.04
C LYS A 12 13.35 13.28 1.73
N PHE A 13 14.05 13.33 0.59
CA PHE A 13 13.49 13.19 -0.75
C PHE A 13 14.37 12.28 -1.59
N GLY A 14 13.80 11.28 -2.26
CA GLY A 14 14.56 10.26 -2.98
C GLY A 14 15.55 9.53 -2.07
N GLY A 15 16.72 9.20 -2.61
CA GLY A 15 17.77 8.47 -1.89
C GLY A 15 17.75 6.96 -2.16
N ALA A 16 18.65 6.24 -1.49
CA ALA A 16 18.72 4.80 -1.61
C ALA A 16 17.70 4.12 -0.68
N VAL A 17 17.21 2.94 -1.09
CA VAL A 17 16.43 2.10 -0.18
C VAL A 17 17.36 1.51 0.87
N THR A 18 17.04 1.70 2.15
CA THR A 18 17.82 1.19 3.28
C THR A 18 17.21 -0.09 3.85
N SER A 19 17.94 -0.77 4.74
CA SER A 19 17.47 -1.95 5.47
C SER A 19 16.34 -1.66 6.47
N GLY A 20 16.00 -0.38 6.68
CA GLY A 20 14.95 0.02 7.60
C GLY A 20 15.45 0.45 8.97
N VAL A 21 14.93 1.59 9.44
CA VAL A 21 15.09 2.07 10.82
C VAL A 21 13.72 2.16 11.47
N LEU A 22 13.60 1.59 12.67
CA LEU A 22 12.35 1.59 13.42
C LEU A 22 12.26 2.78 14.39
N TYR A 23 11.13 3.45 14.36
CA TYR A 23 10.73 4.47 15.32
C TYR A 23 9.38 4.14 15.93
N LYS A 24 9.15 4.60 17.15
CA LYS A 24 7.81 4.66 17.74
C LYS A 24 7.16 5.98 17.33
N ALA A 25 5.99 5.90 16.72
CA ALA A 25 5.27 7.07 16.24
C ALA A 25 4.57 7.77 17.41
N LEU A 26 4.77 9.09 17.52
CA LEU A 26 3.94 9.96 18.34
C LEU A 26 3.30 11.03 17.45
N PRO A 27 2.25 11.73 17.92
CA PRO A 27 1.53 12.69 17.08
C PRO A 27 2.43 13.74 16.42
N TYR A 28 3.46 14.22 17.12
CA TYR A 28 4.28 15.36 16.67
C TYR A 28 5.74 15.05 16.39
N TRP A 29 6.26 13.91 16.85
CA TRP A 29 7.64 13.48 16.62
C TRP A 29 7.78 11.97 16.73
N ASP A 30 8.92 11.45 16.31
CA ASP A 30 9.22 10.01 16.35
C ASP A 30 10.33 9.72 17.35
N VAL A 31 10.19 8.62 18.08
CA VAL A 31 11.20 8.19 19.06
C VAL A 31 11.98 7.04 18.46
N TRP A 32 13.31 7.17 18.41
CA TRP A 32 14.19 6.10 17.97
C TRP A 32 13.90 4.80 18.73
N TRP A 33 13.61 3.73 18.01
CA TRP A 33 13.24 2.43 18.58
C TRP A 33 14.06 1.28 17.97
N ASN A 34 15.06 1.59 17.15
CA ASN A 34 15.83 0.60 16.41
C ASN A 34 16.67 -0.31 17.31
N ASP A 35 17.07 0.16 18.50
CA ASP A 35 17.80 -0.65 19.47
C ASP A 35 16.89 -1.61 20.26
N ARG A 36 15.57 -1.54 20.02
CA ARG A 36 14.52 -2.33 20.69
C ARG A 36 13.76 -3.24 19.72
N LEU A 37 14.42 -3.68 18.65
CA LEU A 37 13.86 -4.65 17.69
C LEU A 37 13.43 -5.98 18.36
N PRO A 38 14.15 -6.54 19.36
CA PRO A 38 13.68 -7.72 20.09
C PRO A 38 12.35 -7.48 20.82
N ASP A 39 12.18 -6.30 21.41
CA ASP A 39 10.93 -5.92 22.09
C ASP A 39 9.79 -5.77 21.07
N PHE A 40 10.06 -5.15 19.91
CA PHE A 40 9.09 -5.04 18.83
C PHE A 40 8.63 -6.42 18.35
N LYS A 41 9.55 -7.37 18.17
CA LYS A 41 9.23 -8.74 17.82
C LYS A 41 8.29 -9.36 18.86
N LEU A 42 8.60 -9.21 20.15
CA LEU A 42 7.73 -9.70 21.22
C LEU A 42 6.34 -9.06 21.20
N LEU A 43 6.25 -7.75 20.93
CA LEU A 43 4.97 -7.03 20.82
C LEU A 43 4.09 -7.57 19.68
N THR A 44 4.70 -8.06 18.59
CA THR A 44 3.94 -8.63 17.46
C THR A 44 3.43 -10.05 17.68
N ARG A 45 3.90 -10.76 18.72
CA ARG A 45 3.58 -12.17 18.95
C ARG A 45 2.07 -12.38 19.13
N GLY A 46 1.49 -13.20 18.26
CA GLY A 46 0.05 -13.50 18.22
C GLY A 46 -0.84 -12.30 17.95
N GLN A 47 -0.28 -11.14 17.60
CA GLN A 47 -1.01 -9.92 17.27
C GLN A 47 -1.19 -9.78 15.77
N ARG A 48 -2.13 -8.93 15.35
CA ARG A 48 -2.16 -8.43 13.98
C ARG A 48 -1.30 -7.16 13.88
N LEU A 49 -0.41 -7.18 12.90
CA LEU A 49 0.40 -6.04 12.47
C LEU A 49 -0.18 -5.49 11.17
N THR A 50 -0.78 -4.30 11.22
CA THR A 50 -1.27 -3.59 10.04
C THR A 50 -0.17 -2.67 9.51
N VAL A 51 0.32 -2.98 8.30
CA VAL A 51 1.42 -2.31 7.63
C VAL A 51 0.86 -1.37 6.56
N LEU A 52 1.07 -0.06 6.72
CA LEU A 52 0.51 0.97 5.85
C LEU A 52 1.59 1.61 4.97
N LEU A 53 1.31 1.75 3.68
CA LEU A 53 2.22 2.31 2.69
C LEU A 53 1.57 3.46 1.93
N HIS A 54 2.29 4.57 1.83
CA HIS A 54 1.92 5.70 0.98
C HIS A 54 2.23 5.41 -0.50
N GLY A 55 1.65 6.23 -1.39
CA GLY A 55 1.89 6.20 -2.84
C GLY A 55 3.15 6.94 -3.30
N TYR A 56 3.23 7.15 -4.60
CA TYR A 56 4.30 7.93 -5.24
C TYR A 56 4.24 9.43 -4.87
N ASN A 57 5.38 10.10 -4.99
CA ASN A 57 5.59 11.53 -4.79
C ASN A 57 5.27 12.04 -3.38
N ASN A 58 5.60 11.25 -2.35
CA ASN A 58 5.54 11.69 -0.96
C ASN A 58 6.97 11.71 -0.40
N GLY A 59 7.43 12.88 0.03
CA GLY A 59 8.65 13.01 0.82
C GLY A 59 8.47 12.42 2.22
N LEU A 60 9.56 12.39 3.01
CA LEU A 60 9.55 11.83 4.37
C LEU A 60 8.43 12.42 5.24
N ASP A 61 8.33 13.76 5.31
CA ASP A 61 7.37 14.45 6.19
C ASP A 61 5.92 14.24 5.73
N GLU A 62 5.68 14.31 4.42
CA GLU A 62 4.36 14.11 3.83
C GLU A 62 3.88 12.67 4.02
N GLY A 63 4.72 11.69 3.69
CA GLY A 63 4.40 10.27 3.87
C GLY A 63 4.13 9.94 5.33
N ARG A 64 4.96 10.47 6.25
CA ARG A 64 4.74 10.35 7.69
C ARG A 64 3.38 10.91 8.10
N GLU A 65 3.11 12.17 7.76
CA GLU A 65 1.90 12.86 8.22
C GLU A 65 0.63 12.16 7.73
N LYS A 66 0.59 11.76 6.45
CA LYS A 66 -0.55 11.03 5.87
C LYS A 66 -0.80 9.71 6.61
N LEU A 67 0.24 8.90 6.78
CA LEU A 67 0.11 7.58 7.40
C LEU A 67 -0.19 7.64 8.90
N VAL A 68 0.48 8.53 9.65
CA VAL A 68 0.23 8.70 11.09
C VAL A 68 -1.18 9.22 11.35
N ARG A 69 -1.69 10.14 10.52
CA ARG A 69 -3.09 10.60 10.62
C ARG A 69 -4.08 9.49 10.29
N PHE A 70 -3.81 8.70 9.26
CA PHE A 70 -4.66 7.55 8.91
C PHE A 70 -4.71 6.54 10.06
N ILE A 71 -3.56 6.24 10.67
CA ILE A 71 -3.47 5.41 11.88
C ILE A 71 -4.29 6.02 13.02
N GLY A 72 -4.14 7.32 13.29
CA GLY A 72 -4.91 8.00 14.33
C GLY A 72 -6.42 7.89 14.12
N TRP A 73 -6.88 7.92 12.86
CA TRP A 73 -8.29 7.68 12.52
C TRP A 73 -8.71 6.24 12.83
N LEU A 74 -7.91 5.25 12.43
CA LEU A 74 -8.20 3.83 12.72
C LEU A 74 -8.28 3.57 14.23
N GLU A 75 -7.39 4.16 15.02
CA GLU A 75 -7.42 4.09 16.48
C GLU A 75 -8.68 4.75 17.05
N GLN A 76 -9.10 5.91 16.53
CA GLN A 76 -10.33 6.60 16.96
C GLN A 76 -11.60 5.78 16.70
N LYS A 77 -11.61 4.95 15.64
CA LYS A 77 -12.69 3.99 15.39
C LYS A 77 -12.61 2.73 16.25
N GLY A 78 -11.54 2.57 17.03
CA GLY A 78 -11.37 1.45 17.96
C GLY A 78 -10.53 0.30 17.42
N SER A 79 -9.68 0.54 16.42
CA SER A 79 -8.72 -0.48 15.99
C SER A 79 -7.73 -0.76 17.12
N THR A 80 -7.48 -2.04 17.38
CA THR A 80 -6.54 -2.51 18.40
C THR A 80 -5.25 -3.08 17.82
N ASP A 81 -5.12 -3.07 16.49
CA ASP A 81 -3.95 -3.61 15.80
C ASP A 81 -2.67 -2.86 16.19
N LEU A 82 -1.54 -3.56 16.10
CA LEU A 82 -0.24 -2.90 16.05
C LEU A 82 -0.09 -2.28 14.65
N MET A 83 0.23 -1.00 14.57
CA MET A 83 0.30 -0.28 13.29
C MET A 83 1.76 0.00 12.91
N LEU A 84 2.12 -0.20 11.65
CA LEU A 84 3.44 0.09 11.10
C LEU A 84 3.30 0.94 9.83
N ALA A 85 3.59 2.23 9.93
CA ALA A 85 3.72 3.10 8.77
C ALA A 85 5.08 2.89 8.10
N VAL A 86 5.11 2.58 6.81
CA VAL A 86 6.36 2.37 6.07
C VAL A 86 6.62 3.58 5.18
N LEU A 87 7.77 4.22 5.39
CA LEU A 87 8.26 5.33 4.59
C LEU A 87 9.32 4.80 3.63
N TRP A 88 9.01 4.80 2.35
CA TRP A 88 9.90 4.29 1.29
C TRP A 88 10.23 5.41 0.31
N PRO A 89 11.40 5.40 -0.38
CA PRO A 89 11.81 6.47 -1.31
C PRO A 89 11.01 6.42 -2.63
N GLY A 90 9.69 6.64 -2.52
CA GLY A 90 8.75 6.71 -3.64
C GLY A 90 8.63 8.11 -4.22
N ASP A 91 9.69 8.92 -4.13
CA ASP A 91 9.77 10.29 -4.61
C ASP A 91 11.19 10.58 -5.14
N SER A 92 11.37 11.70 -5.83
CA SER A 92 12.69 12.10 -6.35
C SER A 92 13.00 13.56 -6.06
N TRP A 93 14.28 13.90 -5.97
CA TRP A 93 14.74 15.29 -5.80
C TRP A 93 14.25 16.22 -6.92
N THR A 94 14.11 15.70 -8.13
CA THR A 94 13.56 16.40 -9.30
C THR A 94 12.08 16.75 -9.13
N ASN A 95 11.31 15.91 -8.42
CA ASN A 95 9.91 16.21 -8.09
C ASN A 95 9.80 17.29 -7.01
N ALA A 96 10.69 17.28 -6.02
CA ALA A 96 10.74 18.30 -4.97
C ALA A 96 11.04 19.71 -5.51
N LEU A 97 11.63 19.81 -6.72
CA LEU A 97 11.90 21.06 -7.42
C LEU A 97 10.81 21.48 -8.43
N GLY A 98 9.68 20.76 -8.49
CA GLY A 98 8.51 21.17 -9.30
C GLY A 98 8.70 21.09 -10.82
N THR A 99 9.72 20.37 -11.29
CA THR A 99 9.94 20.18 -12.74
C THR A 99 9.20 18.94 -13.24
N TRP A 100 8.41 19.11 -14.29
CA TRP A 100 7.72 18.08 -15.09
C TRP A 100 8.66 17.01 -15.69
N ALA A 101 9.97 17.14 -15.47
CA ALA A 101 10.97 16.10 -15.68
C ALA A 101 10.81 14.88 -14.73
N GLY A 102 9.97 14.98 -13.68
CA GLY A 102 9.62 13.84 -12.81
C GLY A 102 8.94 12.66 -13.50
N ALA A 103 8.34 12.87 -14.68
CA ALA A 103 7.81 11.76 -15.48
C ALA A 103 8.92 10.89 -16.13
N LEU A 104 10.16 11.40 -16.22
CA LEU A 104 11.31 10.70 -16.81
C LEU A 104 12.11 9.84 -15.81
N SER A 105 11.85 9.96 -14.49
CA SER A 105 12.49 9.13 -13.45
C SER A 105 11.75 7.84 -13.09
N TYR A 106 10.63 7.54 -13.76
CA TYR A 106 9.79 6.37 -13.49
C TYR A 106 10.48 4.99 -13.57
N PRO A 107 11.46 4.73 -14.47
CA PRO A 107 12.19 3.44 -14.46
C PRO A 107 12.99 3.21 -13.18
N SER A 108 13.63 4.25 -12.64
CA SER A 108 14.34 4.18 -11.36
C SER A 108 13.39 4.02 -10.18
N GLU A 109 12.18 4.57 -10.26
CA GLU A 109 11.20 4.54 -9.16
C GLU A 109 10.48 3.19 -9.08
N SER A 110 10.27 2.53 -10.22
CA SER A 110 9.83 1.14 -10.24
C SER A 110 10.87 0.19 -9.62
N ARG A 111 12.18 0.46 -9.81
CA ARG A 111 13.23 -0.26 -9.09
C ARG A 111 13.22 0.08 -7.61
N GLY A 112 13.03 1.36 -7.25
CA GLY A 112 12.86 1.79 -5.86
C GLY A 112 11.69 1.10 -5.14
N ALA A 113 10.55 0.93 -5.81
CA ALA A 113 9.41 0.20 -5.27
C ALA A 113 9.73 -1.30 -5.07
N ASP A 114 10.45 -1.90 -6.02
CA ASP A 114 10.86 -3.29 -5.97
C ASP A 114 11.89 -3.55 -4.85
N ASP A 115 12.92 -2.71 -4.77
CA ASP A 115 13.94 -2.72 -3.72
C ASP A 115 13.32 -2.44 -2.33
N SER A 116 12.33 -1.55 -2.26
CA SER A 116 11.56 -1.28 -1.04
C SER A 116 10.74 -2.49 -0.60
N ALA A 117 10.16 -3.23 -1.54
CA ALA A 117 9.43 -4.46 -1.22
C ALA A 117 10.36 -5.53 -0.67
N ASP A 118 11.55 -5.64 -1.25
CA ASP A 118 12.57 -6.61 -0.88
C ASP A 118 13.13 -6.31 0.53
N ASN A 119 13.40 -5.04 0.83
CA ASN A 119 13.84 -4.61 2.16
C ASN A 119 12.71 -4.68 3.20
N LEU A 120 11.47 -4.33 2.83
CA LEU A 120 10.30 -4.49 3.71
C LEU A 120 10.12 -5.96 4.09
N LEU A 121 10.15 -6.87 3.11
CA LEU A 121 10.03 -8.31 3.36
C LEU A 121 11.14 -8.80 4.28
N THR A 122 12.39 -8.44 3.98
CA THR A 122 13.55 -8.84 4.79
C THR A 122 13.37 -8.36 6.23
N TRP A 123 12.97 -7.10 6.42
CA TRP A 123 12.74 -6.53 7.73
C TRP A 123 11.62 -7.24 8.50
N LEU A 124 10.49 -7.54 7.85
CA LEU A 124 9.38 -8.27 8.46
C LEU A 124 9.80 -9.68 8.90
N VAL A 125 10.54 -10.43 8.07
CA VAL A 125 11.02 -11.78 8.41
C VAL A 125 11.97 -11.76 9.61
N LEU A 126 12.83 -10.77 9.70
CA LEU A 126 13.81 -10.66 10.80
C LEU A 126 13.15 -10.21 12.12
N HIS A 127 12.27 -9.22 12.06
CA HIS A 127 11.86 -8.44 13.23
C HIS A 127 10.40 -8.61 13.66
N VAL A 128 9.58 -9.30 12.88
CA VAL A 128 8.20 -9.67 13.27
C VAL A 128 8.16 -11.13 13.72
N ASP A 129 7.37 -11.42 14.75
CA ASP A 129 7.20 -12.79 15.25
C ASP A 129 6.44 -13.64 14.23
N GLU A 130 6.82 -14.91 14.10
CA GLU A 130 6.22 -15.84 13.13
C GLU A 130 4.73 -16.09 13.36
N SER A 131 4.24 -15.91 14.59
CA SER A 131 2.82 -16.04 14.94
C SER A 131 2.00 -14.78 14.65
N ALA A 132 2.66 -13.66 14.28
CA ALA A 132 1.97 -12.43 13.94
C ALA A 132 1.21 -12.57 12.62
N ARG A 133 0.05 -11.92 12.54
CA ARG A 133 -0.75 -11.81 11.31
C ARG A 133 -0.46 -10.46 10.66
N VAL A 134 0.08 -10.44 9.46
CA VAL A 134 0.42 -9.21 8.74
C VAL A 134 -0.71 -8.85 7.79
N ALA A 135 -1.34 -7.70 8.03
CA ALA A 135 -2.28 -7.08 7.11
C ALA A 135 -1.61 -5.90 6.41
N PHE A 136 -1.69 -5.83 5.09
CA PHE A 136 -1.15 -4.73 4.31
C PHE A 136 -2.25 -3.76 3.88
N VAL A 137 -1.95 -2.47 3.90
CA VAL A 137 -2.76 -1.40 3.31
C VAL A 137 -1.85 -0.55 2.45
N GLY A 138 -2.02 -0.62 1.14
CA GLY A 138 -1.25 0.16 0.17
C GLY A 138 -2.10 1.23 -0.50
N HIS A 139 -1.48 2.36 -0.81
CA HIS A 139 -2.04 3.38 -1.70
C HIS A 139 -1.21 3.49 -2.98
N SER A 140 -1.86 3.60 -4.15
CA SER A 140 -1.21 3.91 -5.42
C SER A 140 -0.03 2.98 -5.74
N LEU A 141 1.18 3.52 -5.94
CA LEU A 141 2.40 2.75 -6.19
C LEU A 141 2.87 1.96 -4.96
N GLY A 142 2.47 2.37 -3.74
CA GLY A 142 2.67 1.57 -2.53
C GLY A 142 1.98 0.22 -2.59
N CYS A 143 0.90 0.07 -3.38
CA CYS A 143 0.27 -1.22 -3.66
C CYS A 143 1.24 -2.21 -4.35
N ARG A 144 2.14 -1.72 -5.21
CA ARG A 144 3.17 -2.57 -5.82
C ARG A 144 4.15 -3.09 -4.77
N VAL A 145 4.60 -2.20 -3.88
CA VAL A 145 5.51 -2.57 -2.78
C VAL A 145 4.87 -3.66 -1.92
N VAL A 146 3.60 -3.47 -1.53
CA VAL A 146 2.80 -4.47 -0.80
C VAL A 146 2.72 -5.79 -1.55
N MET A 147 2.24 -5.77 -2.80
CA MET A 147 1.96 -7.01 -3.54
C MET A 147 3.24 -7.77 -3.88
N ARG A 148 4.34 -7.08 -4.17
CA ARG A 148 5.64 -7.71 -4.37
C ARG A 148 6.19 -8.31 -3.08
N ALA A 149 6.14 -7.57 -1.97
CA ALA A 149 6.58 -8.09 -0.68
C ALA A 149 5.77 -9.34 -0.28
N ALA A 150 4.45 -9.31 -0.48
CA ALA A 150 3.57 -10.46 -0.25
C ALA A 150 3.90 -11.63 -1.20
N GLN A 151 4.06 -11.39 -2.50
CA GLN A 151 4.38 -12.42 -3.48
C GLN A 151 5.69 -13.13 -3.13
N ARG A 152 6.75 -12.36 -2.83
CA ARG A 152 8.04 -12.90 -2.41
C ARG A 152 7.98 -13.57 -1.05
N MET A 153 7.18 -13.05 -0.11
CA MET A 153 6.93 -13.72 1.16
C MET A 153 6.39 -15.14 0.94
N VAL A 154 5.46 -15.32 0.00
CA VAL A 154 4.86 -16.62 -0.31
C VAL A 154 5.84 -17.53 -1.04
N ARG A 155 6.51 -17.03 -2.08
CA ARG A 155 7.36 -17.84 -2.98
C ARG A 155 8.74 -18.15 -2.43
N ASP A 156 9.41 -17.16 -1.85
CA ASP A 156 10.86 -17.21 -1.65
C ASP A 156 11.24 -17.55 -0.21
N VAL A 157 10.39 -17.21 0.76
CA VAL A 157 10.72 -17.36 2.19
C VAL A 157 10.37 -18.76 2.69
N THR A 158 11.40 -19.57 2.95
CA THR A 158 11.27 -20.95 3.46
C THR A 158 11.49 -21.06 4.97
N VAL A 159 12.00 -20.00 5.60
CA VAL A 159 12.16 -19.90 7.05
C VAL A 159 10.84 -19.51 7.72
N LYS A 160 10.83 -19.57 9.05
CA LYS A 160 9.70 -19.07 9.85
C LYS A 160 9.48 -17.59 9.56
N LYS A 161 8.23 -17.25 9.24
CA LYS A 161 7.81 -15.92 8.76
C LYS A 161 6.42 -15.60 9.31
N PRO A 162 6.04 -14.32 9.41
CA PRO A 162 4.69 -13.93 9.79
C PRO A 162 3.65 -14.47 8.81
N ILE A 163 2.41 -14.59 9.27
CA ILE A 163 1.28 -15.09 8.49
C ILE A 163 0.70 -13.95 7.66
N LEU A 164 0.67 -14.10 6.34
CA LEU A 164 -0.03 -13.16 5.45
C LEU A 164 -1.55 -13.23 5.73
N ASP A 165 -2.12 -12.14 6.23
CA ASP A 165 -3.53 -12.06 6.61
C ASP A 165 -4.36 -11.38 5.51
N ARG A 166 -4.35 -10.05 5.47
CA ARG A 166 -5.21 -9.27 4.57
C ARG A 166 -4.40 -8.32 3.73
N ILE A 167 -4.94 -7.96 2.57
CA ILE A 167 -4.34 -6.95 1.71
C ILE A 167 -5.42 -5.98 1.26
N CYS A 168 -5.26 -4.69 1.55
CA CYS A 168 -6.13 -3.63 1.04
C CYS A 168 -5.34 -2.76 0.05
N LEU A 169 -5.89 -2.60 -1.15
CA LEU A 169 -5.26 -1.88 -2.25
C LEU A 169 -6.13 -0.68 -2.63
N MET A 170 -5.66 0.53 -2.31
CA MET A 170 -6.39 1.78 -2.57
C MET A 170 -5.78 2.50 -3.78
N ALA A 171 -6.59 2.81 -4.80
CA ALA A 171 -6.13 3.45 -6.03
C ALA A 171 -4.90 2.76 -6.65
N ALA A 172 -4.87 1.43 -6.62
CA ALA A 172 -3.70 0.63 -6.94
C ALA A 172 -3.12 0.87 -8.35
N ALA A 173 -1.83 1.26 -8.39
CA ALA A 173 -1.08 1.48 -9.62
C ALA A 173 -0.39 0.18 -10.12
N ILE A 174 -1.17 -0.88 -10.25
CA ILE A 174 -0.77 -2.18 -10.82
C ILE A 174 -1.84 -2.66 -11.80
N ASP A 175 -1.51 -3.60 -12.69
CA ASP A 175 -2.43 -4.04 -13.75
C ASP A 175 -3.67 -4.72 -13.14
N SER A 176 -4.84 -4.48 -13.76
CA SER A 176 -6.14 -4.99 -13.31
C SER A 176 -6.21 -6.52 -13.21
N ASP A 177 -5.46 -7.23 -14.04
CA ASP A 177 -5.43 -8.69 -14.10
C ASP A 177 -4.26 -9.32 -13.32
N SER A 178 -3.42 -8.49 -12.70
CA SER A 178 -2.21 -8.93 -12.00
C SER A 178 -2.48 -9.87 -10.82
N LEU A 179 -3.68 -9.84 -10.24
CA LEU A 179 -4.08 -10.74 -9.14
C LEU A 179 -4.42 -12.14 -9.64
N GLY A 180 -4.83 -12.29 -10.90
CA GLY A 180 -5.36 -13.53 -11.44
C GLY A 180 -4.44 -14.25 -12.43
N ARG A 181 -3.50 -13.52 -13.04
CA ARG A 181 -2.64 -14.02 -14.10
C ARG A 181 -1.66 -15.09 -13.62
N ASP A 182 -1.38 -16.10 -14.43
CA ASP A 182 -0.43 -17.16 -14.09
C ASP A 182 0.94 -16.89 -14.73
N GLU A 183 1.63 -15.86 -14.23
CA GLU A 183 2.94 -15.43 -14.74
C GLU A 183 3.94 -15.19 -13.60
N PRO A 184 5.26 -15.30 -13.84
CA PRO A 184 6.27 -15.04 -12.81
C PRO A 184 6.17 -13.64 -12.19
N ILE A 185 5.70 -12.65 -12.94
CA ILE A 185 5.56 -11.26 -12.49
C ILE A 185 4.17 -10.92 -11.94
N SER A 186 3.23 -11.90 -11.92
CA SER A 186 1.88 -11.69 -11.38
C SER A 186 1.82 -11.89 -9.88
N TYR A 187 0.82 -11.30 -9.24
CA TYR A 187 0.60 -11.42 -7.80
C TYR A 187 -0.35 -12.55 -7.40
N ARG A 188 -0.55 -13.52 -8.29
CA ARG A 188 -1.49 -14.63 -8.08
C ARG A 188 -1.21 -15.43 -6.81
N ASP A 189 0.06 -15.73 -6.52
CA ASP A 189 0.39 -16.52 -5.33
C ASP A 189 0.15 -15.75 -4.02
N ALA A 190 0.43 -14.44 -4.01
CA ALA A 190 0.05 -13.58 -2.90
C ALA A 190 -1.48 -13.55 -2.73
N ALA A 191 -2.20 -13.44 -3.85
CA ALA A 191 -3.66 -13.37 -3.84
C ALA A 191 -4.31 -14.69 -3.38
N MET A 192 -3.73 -15.83 -3.75
CA MET A 192 -4.16 -17.15 -3.28
C MET A 192 -3.88 -17.34 -1.79
N GLN A 193 -2.73 -16.88 -1.29
CA GLN A 193 -2.30 -17.11 0.08
C GLN A 193 -2.94 -16.15 1.09
N ALA A 194 -3.21 -14.90 0.71
CA ALA A 194 -3.91 -13.95 1.58
C ALA A 194 -5.28 -14.50 1.98
N ASP A 195 -5.71 -14.25 3.22
CA ASP A 195 -7.06 -14.60 3.69
C ASP A 195 -8.11 -13.86 2.86
N ARG A 196 -7.91 -12.53 2.71
CA ARG A 196 -8.78 -11.63 1.95
C ARG A 196 -8.02 -10.49 1.29
N ILE A 197 -8.57 -10.00 0.19
CA ILE A 197 -8.05 -8.84 -0.53
C ILE A 197 -9.18 -7.84 -0.70
N ALA A 198 -8.94 -6.57 -0.39
CA ALA A 198 -9.83 -5.49 -0.77
C ALA A 198 -9.19 -4.63 -1.86
N VAL A 199 -10.01 -4.18 -2.80
CA VAL A 199 -9.60 -3.24 -3.86
C VAL A 199 -10.56 -2.07 -3.84
N LEU A 200 -10.07 -0.87 -3.52
CA LEU A 200 -10.85 0.36 -3.65
C LEU A 200 -10.42 1.05 -4.94
N ALA A 201 -11.37 1.18 -5.87
CA ALA A 201 -11.13 1.71 -7.21
C ALA A 201 -12.08 2.88 -7.54
N SER A 202 -11.65 3.74 -8.45
CA SER A 202 -12.47 4.85 -8.97
C SER A 202 -12.22 5.08 -10.46
N GLN A 203 -13.29 5.09 -11.26
CA GLN A 203 -13.22 5.49 -12.67
C GLN A 203 -12.99 7.00 -12.85
N GLU A 204 -13.01 7.79 -11.78
CA GLU A 204 -12.73 9.23 -11.81
C GLU A 204 -11.27 9.55 -11.50
N ASP A 205 -10.45 8.52 -11.21
CA ASP A 205 -9.01 8.67 -10.98
C ASP A 205 -8.27 9.07 -12.28
N ARG A 206 -8.05 10.37 -12.43
CA ARG A 206 -7.35 10.97 -13.58
C ARG A 206 -5.85 10.70 -13.58
N VAL A 207 -5.23 10.46 -12.43
CA VAL A 207 -3.79 10.17 -12.34
C VAL A 207 -3.54 8.81 -12.95
N LEU A 208 -4.30 7.79 -12.56
CA LEU A 208 -4.20 6.45 -13.15
C LEU A 208 -4.62 6.46 -14.64
N GLN A 209 -5.63 7.25 -15.01
CA GLN A 209 -6.01 7.42 -16.41
C GLN A 209 -4.84 7.97 -17.25
N ALA A 210 -4.17 9.01 -16.77
CA ALA A 210 -3.04 9.62 -17.47
C ALA A 210 -1.83 8.69 -17.49
N ALA A 211 -1.47 8.08 -16.36
CA ALA A 211 -0.33 7.18 -16.25
C ALA A 211 -0.43 5.98 -17.22
N TYR A 212 -1.60 5.33 -17.28
CA TYR A 212 -1.80 4.17 -18.17
C TYR A 212 -1.98 4.58 -19.64
N ARG A 213 -2.50 5.77 -19.95
CA ARG A 213 -2.57 6.28 -21.33
C ARG A 213 -1.22 6.74 -21.88
N VAL A 214 -0.37 7.35 -21.05
CA VAL A 214 0.98 7.78 -21.49
C VAL A 214 1.92 6.57 -21.63
N GLY A 215 1.67 5.48 -20.89
CA GLY A 215 2.34 4.20 -21.07
C GLY A 215 2.25 3.62 -22.48
N ASP A 216 1.17 3.89 -23.22
CA ASP A 216 1.01 3.44 -24.62
C ASP A 216 1.99 4.11 -25.60
N SER A 217 2.41 5.35 -25.33
CA SER A 217 3.37 6.09 -26.18
C SER A 217 4.83 5.80 -25.81
N ILE A 218 5.06 5.14 -24.67
CA ILE A 218 6.36 4.95 -24.03
C ILE A 218 6.50 3.51 -23.52
N GLN A 219 6.10 2.55 -24.35
CA GLN A 219 6.14 1.10 -24.09
C GLN A 219 7.56 0.56 -23.76
N SER A 220 8.60 1.40 -23.78
CA SER A 220 9.99 1.09 -23.43
C SER A 220 10.47 1.62 -22.06
N TRP A 221 9.74 2.51 -21.37
CA TRP A 221 10.21 3.11 -20.09
C TRP A 221 9.43 2.65 -18.84
N TRP A 222 8.37 1.87 -19.02
CA TRP A 222 7.67 1.21 -17.93
C TRP A 222 8.18 -0.25 -17.86
N PRO A 223 8.81 -0.73 -16.77
CA PRO A 223 9.49 -2.04 -16.73
C PRO A 223 8.51 -3.22 -16.59
N PHE A 224 7.41 -3.13 -17.31
CA PHE A 224 6.36 -4.13 -17.46
C PHE A 224 6.34 -4.59 -18.93
N SER A 225 7.49 -5.06 -19.41
CA SER A 225 7.62 -5.67 -20.74
C SER A 225 7.09 -7.10 -20.70
N GLY A 226 5.77 -7.22 -20.83
CA GLY A 226 5.02 -8.45 -21.07
C GLY A 226 3.61 -8.03 -21.51
N GLU A 227 2.93 -8.84 -22.33
CA GLU A 227 1.56 -8.57 -22.77
C GLU A 227 0.68 -8.26 -21.54
N ARG A 228 0.31 -6.98 -21.36
CA ARG A 228 -0.30 -6.51 -20.11
C ARG A 228 -1.57 -5.71 -20.37
N SER A 229 -2.45 -5.73 -19.37
CA SER A 229 -3.68 -4.96 -19.36
C SER A 229 -3.38 -3.46 -19.38
N LEU A 230 -4.00 -2.73 -20.30
CA LEU A 230 -3.95 -1.25 -20.37
C LEU A 230 -4.80 -0.59 -19.26
N ARG A 231 -5.22 -1.35 -18.26
CA ARG A 231 -6.16 -0.93 -17.22
C ARG A 231 -5.53 -1.08 -15.84
N ALA A 232 -5.51 0.02 -15.10
CA ALA A 232 -5.08 0.03 -13.71
C ALA A 232 -6.14 -0.62 -12.80
N LEU A 233 -5.69 -1.48 -11.88
CA LEU A 233 -6.52 -2.10 -10.84
C LEU A 233 -7.27 -1.04 -10.02
N GLY A 234 -6.60 0.05 -9.64
CA GLY A 234 -7.19 1.16 -8.88
C GLY A 234 -8.20 2.02 -9.63
N ARG A 235 -8.32 1.85 -10.96
CA ARG A 235 -9.29 2.59 -11.78
C ARG A 235 -10.46 1.72 -12.23
N TYR A 236 -10.19 0.44 -12.49
CA TYR A 236 -11.13 -0.46 -13.14
C TYR A 236 -11.55 -1.64 -12.27
N GLY A 237 -10.91 -1.86 -11.13
CA GLY A 237 -11.11 -3.06 -10.32
C GLY A 237 -10.37 -4.28 -10.88
N PRO A 238 -10.46 -5.43 -10.20
CA PRO A 238 -9.81 -6.67 -10.61
C PRO A 238 -10.46 -7.25 -11.87
N GLU A 239 -9.64 -7.78 -12.78
CA GLU A 239 -10.11 -8.39 -14.03
C GLU A 239 -9.63 -9.83 -14.16
N GLY A 240 -10.59 -10.75 -14.31
CA GLY A 240 -10.30 -12.17 -14.48
C GLY A 240 -9.57 -12.80 -13.28
N GLY A 241 -9.13 -14.04 -13.49
CA GLY A 241 -8.44 -14.83 -12.47
C GLY A 241 -9.20 -16.11 -12.10
N PRO A 242 -8.51 -17.02 -11.40
CA PRO A 242 -9.11 -18.28 -10.99
C PRO A 242 -10.20 -18.04 -9.92
N PRO A 243 -11.26 -18.86 -9.86
CA PRO A 243 -12.36 -18.67 -8.92
C PRO A 243 -11.94 -18.54 -7.45
N GLU A 244 -10.84 -19.21 -7.06
CA GLU A 244 -10.29 -19.17 -5.71
C GLU A 244 -9.75 -17.80 -5.33
N VAL A 245 -9.12 -17.09 -6.26
CA VAL A 245 -8.68 -15.70 -6.07
C VAL A 245 -9.89 -14.77 -6.03
N LEU A 246 -10.81 -14.92 -6.99
CA LEU A 246 -12.00 -14.08 -7.07
C LEU A 246 -12.87 -14.16 -5.81
N ALA A 247 -12.99 -15.35 -5.21
CA ALA A 247 -13.74 -15.56 -3.98
C ALA A 247 -13.15 -14.83 -2.75
N LYS A 248 -11.89 -14.40 -2.81
CA LYS A 248 -11.20 -13.66 -1.74
C LYS A 248 -11.20 -12.15 -1.95
N ILE A 249 -11.58 -11.67 -3.13
CA ILE A 249 -11.52 -10.25 -3.46
C ILE A 249 -12.84 -9.54 -3.13
N GLU A 250 -12.73 -8.52 -2.29
CA GLU A 250 -13.75 -7.53 -1.99
C GLU A 250 -13.42 -6.25 -2.79
N SER A 251 -13.95 -6.16 -4.01
CA SER A 251 -13.77 -4.96 -4.83
C SER A 251 -14.86 -3.95 -4.53
N HIS A 252 -14.47 -2.73 -4.17
CA HIS A 252 -15.35 -1.58 -4.04
C HIS A 252 -15.02 -0.57 -5.14
N MET A 253 -15.93 -0.41 -6.10
CA MET A 253 -15.86 0.64 -7.11
C MET A 253 -16.62 1.86 -6.59
N ALA A 254 -15.98 3.02 -6.55
CA ALA A 254 -16.64 4.25 -6.18
C ALA A 254 -17.79 4.57 -7.15
N ASN A 255 -18.93 5.00 -6.61
CA ASN A 255 -20.08 5.42 -7.41
C ASN A 255 -19.69 6.56 -8.36
N PRO A 256 -20.07 6.49 -9.65
CA PRO A 256 -19.80 7.57 -10.61
C PRO A 256 -20.36 8.92 -10.14
N GLY A 257 -19.62 10.01 -10.43
CA GLY A 257 -20.04 11.37 -10.09
C GLY A 257 -19.73 11.79 -8.66
N ARG A 258 -19.10 10.92 -7.86
CA ARG A 258 -18.56 11.29 -6.55
C ARG A 258 -17.29 12.15 -6.69
N GLY A 259 -16.59 12.11 -7.81
CA GLY A 259 -15.34 12.84 -8.00
C GLY A 259 -14.18 12.30 -7.17
N ILE A 260 -14.19 11.01 -6.82
CA ILE A 260 -13.10 10.39 -6.04
C ILE A 260 -11.84 10.32 -6.91
N GLY A 261 -10.89 11.19 -6.61
CA GLY A 261 -9.58 11.29 -7.23
C GLY A 261 -8.52 10.46 -6.53
N HIS A 262 -7.32 10.44 -7.12
CA HIS A 262 -6.21 9.60 -6.71
C HIS A 262 -5.75 9.83 -5.26
N SER A 263 -5.80 11.09 -4.80
CA SER A 263 -5.30 11.50 -3.49
C SER A 263 -6.35 11.42 -2.38
N ASP A 264 -7.59 11.05 -2.70
CA ASP A 264 -8.73 11.10 -1.75
C ASP A 264 -8.84 9.87 -0.84
N TYR A 265 -7.89 8.93 -0.97
CA TYR A 265 -7.81 7.68 -0.19
C TYR A 265 -6.91 7.78 1.05
N LEU A 266 -6.17 8.88 1.20
CA LEU A 266 -5.31 9.16 2.35
C LEU A 266 -5.55 10.60 2.82
N PRO A 267 -5.23 10.93 4.09
CA PRO A 267 -5.43 12.27 4.60
C PRO A 267 -4.59 13.29 3.81
N GLN A 268 -5.09 14.51 3.65
CA GLN A 268 -4.42 15.52 2.84
C GLN A 268 -3.23 16.20 3.54
N TYR A 269 -2.29 16.69 2.73
CA TYR A 269 -1.09 17.40 3.15
C TYR A 269 -0.65 18.44 2.10
N PRO A 270 -0.11 19.62 2.49
CA PRO A 270 -0.06 20.19 3.85
C PRO A 270 -1.42 20.80 4.26
N LEU A 271 -1.62 21.01 5.58
CA LEU A 271 -2.75 21.79 6.09
C LEU A 271 -2.42 23.30 6.12
N PRO A 272 -3.41 24.21 5.99
CA PRO A 272 -4.82 23.95 5.75
C PRO A 272 -5.15 23.96 4.25
N VAL A 273 -5.86 22.93 3.78
CA VAL A 273 -6.55 23.01 2.49
C VAL A 273 -7.87 23.74 2.76
N PRO A 274 -8.22 24.83 2.04
CA PRO A 274 -9.54 25.46 2.16
C PRO A 274 -10.62 24.40 1.94
N PRO A 275 -11.85 24.56 2.50
CA PRO A 275 -12.93 23.59 2.34
C PRO A 275 -13.31 23.50 0.87
N GLN A 276 -12.62 22.63 0.14
CA GLN A 276 -13.08 22.15 -1.14
C GLN A 276 -14.13 21.10 -0.80
N ASN A 277 -15.22 21.09 -1.54
CA ASN A 277 -16.20 20.01 -1.59
C ASN A 277 -15.52 18.73 -2.10
N GLN A 278 -14.52 18.24 -1.38
CA GLN A 278 -13.77 17.05 -1.70
C GLN A 278 -14.52 15.90 -1.10
N THR A 279 -15.09 15.12 -2.00
CA THR A 279 -15.71 13.86 -1.66
C THR A 279 -14.63 12.94 -1.13
N THR A 280 -14.74 12.56 0.15
CA THR A 280 -13.87 11.56 0.75
C THR A 280 -14.12 10.21 0.09
N ALA A 281 -13.06 9.42 -0.14
CA ALA A 281 -13.24 8.04 -0.60
C ALA A 281 -13.86 7.14 0.48
N ASP A 282 -14.04 7.66 1.69
CA ASP A 282 -14.39 6.93 2.92
C ASP A 282 -13.46 5.73 3.16
N SER A 283 -12.24 5.86 2.65
CA SER A 283 -11.17 4.85 2.67
C SER A 283 -10.86 4.39 4.07
N GLU A 284 -10.83 5.32 5.03
CA GLU A 284 -10.56 5.02 6.42
C GLU A 284 -11.63 4.10 7.00
N GLN A 285 -12.91 4.39 6.72
CA GLN A 285 -14.05 3.61 7.19
C GLN A 285 -14.09 2.24 6.54
N PHE A 286 -13.91 2.19 5.23
CA PHE A 286 -13.79 0.92 4.53
C PHE A 286 -12.63 0.09 5.06
N VAL A 287 -11.43 0.66 5.21
CA VAL A 287 -10.24 -0.05 5.70
C VAL A 287 -10.45 -0.53 7.12
N PHE A 288 -11.00 0.30 8.01
CA PHE A 288 -11.31 -0.12 9.38
C PHE A 288 -12.27 -1.31 9.41
N GLU A 289 -13.36 -1.25 8.65
CA GLU A 289 -14.29 -2.36 8.56
C GLU A 289 -13.60 -3.60 7.99
N PHE A 290 -12.95 -3.46 6.84
CA PHE A 290 -12.23 -4.56 6.19
C PHE A 290 -11.20 -5.21 7.12
N LEU A 291 -10.48 -4.44 7.94
CA LEU A 291 -9.55 -4.98 8.92
C LEU A 291 -10.28 -5.62 10.11
N THR A 292 -11.38 -5.06 10.60
CA THR A 292 -12.07 -5.58 11.80
C THR A 292 -13.02 -6.75 11.52
N ARG A 293 -13.44 -6.96 10.26
CA ARG A 293 -14.31 -8.08 9.87
C ARG A 293 -13.74 -9.42 10.34
N LEU A 294 -14.58 -10.36 10.75
CA LEU A 294 -14.15 -11.74 10.94
C LEU A 294 -13.72 -12.33 9.58
N PRO A 295 -12.85 -13.37 9.54
CA PRO A 295 -12.42 -14.03 8.30
C PRO A 295 -13.55 -14.59 7.41
N LYS A 296 -14.82 -14.58 7.86
CA LYS A 296 -16.03 -15.06 7.15
C LYS A 296 -17.30 -14.25 7.50
N PRO A 297 -17.48 -12.99 7.07
CA PRO A 297 -18.72 -12.25 7.27
C PRO A 297 -19.72 -12.53 6.14
N ASN A 298 -21.01 -12.62 6.48
CA ASN A 298 -22.11 -12.46 5.52
C ASN A 298 -22.23 -10.97 5.20
N TRP A 299 -22.16 -10.59 3.93
CA TRP A 299 -22.47 -9.21 3.52
C TRP A 299 -23.99 -9.04 3.45
N PRO A 300 -24.59 -8.01 4.07
CA PRO A 300 -25.86 -7.51 3.58
C PRO A 300 -25.60 -6.88 2.21
N ALA A 301 -26.31 -7.32 1.18
CA ALA A 301 -26.28 -6.68 -0.12
C ALA A 301 -26.49 -5.16 0.05
N GLU A 302 -25.66 -4.35 -0.61
CA GLU A 302 -25.85 -2.90 -0.64
C GLU A 302 -27.29 -2.63 -1.09
N SER A 303 -28.04 -1.90 -0.25
CA SER A 303 -29.39 -1.48 -0.63
C SER A 303 -29.28 -0.43 -1.74
N PRO A 304 -30.18 -0.50 -2.74
CA PRO A 304 -30.12 0.34 -3.95
C PRO A 304 -30.18 1.84 -3.66
#